data_AF-A0A2E9BBE1-F1
#
_entry.id   AF-A0A2E9BBE1-F1
#
_cell.length_a   1.000
_cell.length_b   1.000
_cell.length_c   1.000
_cell.angle_alpha   90.00
_cell.angle_beta   90.00
_cell.angle_gamma   90.00
#
_symmetry.space_group_name_H-M   'P 1'
#
loop_
_entity.id
_entity.type
_entity.pdbx_description
1 polymer ?
#
loop_
_entity_poly.entity_id
_entity_poly.type
_entity_poly.pdbx_seq_one_letter_code
_entity_poly.pdbx_strand_id
1 'polypeptide(L)'
;MEEQSEQPGDYHVERQVMKEWIVEYYVERSQNETLHCITILRGRTADEVQTRLYSELRENFPMEFKLEVTVTRMVPIDIDTDESLFELQGIFQP
;
A
#
# COMPACT_ATOMS: atom_id res chain seq x y z
N MET A 1 -12.73 -52.25 -6.81
CA MET A 1 -13.61 -51.08 -6.90
C MET A 1 -13.69 -50.53 -5.49
N GLU A 2 -12.77 -49.62 -5.16
CA GLU A 2 -12.71 -48.95 -3.87
C GLU A 2 -12.75 -47.45 -4.18
N GLU A 3 -13.97 -46.92 -4.21
CA GLU A 3 -14.24 -45.50 -4.12
C GLU A 3 -14.05 -45.10 -2.66
N GLN A 4 -12.97 -44.39 -2.34
CA GLN A 4 -12.93 -43.49 -1.18
C GLN A 4 -12.19 -42.21 -1.55
N SER A 5 -13.00 -41.26 -2.01
CA SER A 5 -13.01 -39.88 -1.51
C SER A 5 -11.74 -39.06 -1.75
N GLU A 6 -11.69 -38.43 -2.91
CA GLU A 6 -10.93 -37.19 -3.14
C GLU A 6 -11.36 -36.15 -2.07
N GLN A 7 -10.54 -35.94 -1.05
CA GLN A 7 -10.67 -34.75 -0.21
C GLN A 7 -10.37 -33.53 -1.10
N PRO A 8 -11.29 -32.55 -1.26
CA PRO A 8 -10.93 -31.28 -1.86
C PRO A 8 -10.00 -30.60 -0.84
N GLY A 9 -8.70 -30.71 -1.09
CA GLY A 9 -7.67 -30.01 -0.32
C GLY A 9 -7.95 -28.52 -0.44
N ASP A 10 -8.58 -28.00 0.61
CA ASP A 10 -8.62 -26.61 1.07
C ASP A 10 -7.96 -25.63 0.09
N TYR A 11 -8.71 -25.26 -0.95
CA TYR A 11 -8.44 -24.01 -1.63
C TYR A 11 -8.72 -22.96 -0.57
N HIS A 12 -7.68 -22.55 0.15
CA HIS A 12 -7.61 -21.25 0.79
C HIS A 12 -7.86 -20.24 -0.34
N VAL A 13 -9.13 -20.04 -0.67
CA VAL A 13 -9.62 -18.77 -1.13
C VAL A 13 -9.40 -17.90 0.10
N GLU A 14 -8.17 -17.41 0.25
CA GLU A 14 -7.91 -16.16 0.91
C GLU A 14 -8.86 -15.20 0.22
N ARG A 15 -10.09 -15.10 0.74
CA ARG A 15 -11.01 -14.02 0.39
C ARG A 15 -10.15 -12.81 0.67
N GLN A 16 -9.67 -12.15 -0.38
CA GLN A 16 -8.66 -11.11 -0.25
C GLN A 16 -9.24 -10.08 0.72
N VAL A 17 -8.81 -10.16 1.98
CA VAL A 17 -9.38 -9.36 3.06
C VAL A 17 -8.95 -7.93 2.76
N MET A 18 -9.79 -6.96 3.09
CA MET A 18 -9.37 -5.57 2.99
C MET A 18 -8.16 -5.36 3.90
N LYS A 19 -7.04 -4.91 3.34
CA LYS A 19 -5.81 -4.61 4.07
C LYS A 19 -5.48 -3.13 3.96
N GLU A 20 -4.71 -2.61 4.90
CA GLU A 20 -4.08 -1.29 4.79
C GLU A 20 -2.71 -1.45 4.14
N TRP A 21 -2.27 -0.44 3.40
CA TRP A 21 -1.03 -0.43 2.63
C TRP A 21 -0.31 0.88 2.85
N ILE A 22 0.98 0.83 3.18
CA ILE A 22 1.84 2.01 3.17
C ILE A 22 2.30 2.24 1.74
N VAL A 23 2.08 3.46 1.25
CA VAL A 23 2.58 3.91 -0.05
C VAL A 23 3.46 5.13 0.14
N GLU A 24 4.74 4.99 -0.21
CA GLU A 24 5.74 6.06 -0.23
C GLU A 24 6.06 6.38 -1.69
N TYR A 25 6.00 7.66 -2.03
CA TYR A 25 6.18 8.11 -3.40
C TYR A 25 6.72 9.53 -3.49
N TYR A 26 7.37 9.83 -4.61
CA TYR A 26 7.78 11.17 -4.99
C TYR A 26 6.90 11.71 -6.10
N VAL A 27 6.58 13.00 -6.04
CA VAL A 27 5.87 13.71 -7.09
C VAL A 27 6.75 14.83 -7.63
N GLU A 28 7.12 14.72 -8.90
CA GLU A 28 7.86 15.74 -9.63
C GLU A 28 6.91 16.56 -10.50
N ARG A 29 6.99 17.89 -10.35
CA ARG A 29 6.17 18.87 -11.05
C ARG A 29 7.09 19.76 -11.89
N SER A 30 6.67 20.11 -13.10
CA SER A 30 7.55 20.75 -14.09
C SER A 30 8.20 22.07 -13.67
N GLN A 31 7.69 22.76 -12.63
CA GLN A 31 8.23 24.04 -12.14
C GLN A 31 8.34 24.13 -10.61
N ASN A 32 8.15 23.02 -9.88
CA ASN A 32 8.14 23.02 -8.42
C ASN A 32 9.10 21.97 -7.88
N GLU A 33 9.42 22.11 -6.59
CA GLU A 33 10.18 21.12 -5.84
C GLU A 33 9.47 19.76 -5.82
N THR A 34 10.27 18.70 -5.87
CA THR A 34 9.85 17.31 -5.70
C THR A 34 9.24 17.12 -4.32
N LEU A 35 8.00 16.64 -4.28
CA LEU A 35 7.33 16.35 -3.03
C LEU A 35 7.59 14.89 -2.65
N HIS A 36 8.01 14.66 -1.41
CA HIS A 36 8.06 13.33 -0.81
C HIS A 36 6.78 13.09 -0.02
N CYS A 37 6.04 12.03 -0.37
CA CYS A 37 4.71 11.76 0.16
C CYS A 37 4.64 10.34 0.71
N ILE A 38 3.97 10.19 1.86
CA ILE A 38 3.62 8.90 2.45
C ILE A 38 2.11 8.93 2.73
N THR A 39 1.40 7.90 2.29
CA THR A 39 -0.04 7.72 2.53
C THR A 39 -0.37 6.29 2.93
N ILE A 40 -1.53 6.09 3.56
CA ILE A 40 -2.06 4.77 3.88
C ILE A 40 -3.33 4.55 3.07
N LEU A 41 -3.31 3.53 2.20
CA LEU A 41 -4.43 3.17 1.35
C LEU A 41 -5.00 1.83 1.75
N ARG A 42 -6.32 1.71 1.69
CA ARG A 42 -6.99 0.41 1.87
C ARG A 42 -7.15 -0.29 0.54
N GLY A 43 -6.90 -1.59 0.47
CA GLY A 43 -7.10 -2.38 -0.74
C GLY A 43 -6.89 -3.86 -0.48
N ARG A 44 -7.56 -4.68 -1.29
CA ARG A 44 -7.43 -6.14 -1.23
C ARG A 44 -6.20 -6.63 -1.99
N THR A 45 -5.79 -5.88 -3.00
CA THR A 45 -4.65 -6.16 -3.89
C THR A 45 -3.83 -4.90 -4.14
N ALA A 46 -2.59 -5.08 -4.59
CA ALA A 46 -1.74 -3.97 -5.02
C ALA A 46 -2.35 -3.17 -6.17
N ASP A 47 -3.08 -3.82 -7.09
CA ASP A 47 -3.78 -3.15 -8.21
C ASP A 47 -4.90 -2.21 -7.73
N GLU A 48 -5.69 -2.65 -6.74
CA GLU A 48 -6.69 -1.78 -6.12
C GLU A 48 -6.05 -0.57 -5.43
N VAL A 49 -4.91 -0.78 -4.77
CA VAL A 49 -4.14 0.28 -4.11
C VAL A 49 -3.57 1.26 -5.13
N GLN A 50 -3.03 0.78 -6.25
CA GLN A 50 -2.55 1.63 -7.35
C GLN A 50 -3.68 2.49 -7.94
N THR A 51 -4.86 1.90 -8.16
CA THR A 51 -6.03 2.64 -8.66
C THR A 51 -6.47 3.74 -7.69
N ARG A 52 -6.40 3.47 -6.38
CA ARG A 52 -6.69 4.46 -5.35
C ARG A 52 -5.63 5.55 -5.29
N LEU A 53 -4.35 5.20 -5.37
CA LEU A 53 -3.26 6.17 -5.43
C LEU A 53 -3.44 7.11 -6.62
N TYR A 54 -3.81 6.58 -7.79
CA TYR A 54 -4.11 7.40 -8.96
C TYR A 54 -5.25 8.41 -8.71
N SER A 55 -6.29 7.97 -8.01
CA SER A 55 -7.42 8.84 -7.65
C SER A 55 -6.98 9.95 -6.70
N GLU A 56 -6.21 9.62 -5.65
CA GLU A 56 -5.66 10.57 -4.68
C GLU A 56 -4.73 11.60 -5.36
N LEU A 57 -3.86 11.16 -6.27
CA LEU A 57 -2.99 12.06 -7.05
C LEU A 57 -3.81 13.04 -7.89
N ARG A 58 -4.88 12.58 -8.53
CA ARG A 58 -5.74 13.41 -9.36
C ARG A 58 -6.53 14.45 -8.55
N GLU A 59 -6.93 14.09 -7.33
CA GLU A 59 -7.61 14.99 -6.40
C GLU A 59 -6.66 16.03 -5.79
N ASN A 60 -5.44 15.63 -5.45
CA ASN A 60 -4.44 16.50 -4.81
C ASN A 60 -3.76 17.45 -5.80
N PHE A 61 -3.64 17.07 -7.06
CA PHE A 61 -2.97 17.86 -8.10
C PHE A 61 -3.87 18.12 -9.33
N PRO A 62 -5.06 18.74 -9.15
CA PRO A 62 -6.06 18.87 -10.21
C PRO A 62 -5.69 19.86 -11.31
N MET A 63 -4.75 20.78 -11.03
CA MET A 63 -4.30 21.82 -11.98
C MET A 63 -3.09 21.39 -12.81
N GLU A 64 -2.49 20.24 -12.48
CA GLU A 64 -1.19 19.88 -13.00
C GLU A 64 -1.36 19.09 -14.30
N PHE A 65 -0.87 19.66 -15.40
CA PHE A 65 -0.99 19.06 -16.74
C PHE A 65 -0.17 17.76 -16.88
N LYS A 66 0.97 17.69 -16.20
CA LYS A 66 1.84 16.51 -16.15
C LYS A 66 2.38 16.33 -14.73
N LEU A 67 2.25 15.12 -14.21
CA LEU A 67 2.86 14.65 -12.98
C LEU A 67 3.75 13.48 -13.31
N GLU A 68 4.98 13.51 -12.83
CA GLU A 68 5.85 12.35 -12.81
C GLU A 68 5.87 11.81 -11.39
N VAL A 69 5.49 10.54 -11.24
CA VAL A 69 5.30 9.92 -9.93
C VAL A 69 6.17 8.68 -9.85
N THR A 70 7.02 8.63 -8.83
CA THR A 70 7.88 7.49 -8.55
C THR A 70 7.48 6.88 -7.23
N VAL A 71 6.90 5.68 -7.26
CA VAL A 71 6.55 4.91 -6.06
C VAL A 71 7.79 4.16 -5.59
N THR A 72 8.24 4.43 -4.36
CA THR A 72 9.42 3.80 -3.76
C THR A 72 9.05 2.68 -2.80
N ARG A 73 7.87 2.73 -2.19
CA ARG A 73 7.34 1.64 -1.36
C ARG A 73 5.84 1.50 -1.55
N MET A 74 5.37 0.27 -1.70
CA MET A 74 3.95 -0.07 -1.70
C MET A 74 3.80 -1.48 -1.12
N VAL A 75 3.57 -1.54 0.20
CA VAL A 75 3.55 -2.80 0.95
C VAL A 75 2.32 -2.87 1.86
N PRO A 76 1.73 -4.07 2.04
CA PRO A 76 0.65 -4.23 3.00
C PRO A 76 1.18 -3.98 4.42
N ILE A 77 0.32 -3.43 5.28
CA ILE A 77 0.56 -3.33 6.71
C ILE A 77 0.08 -4.63 7.33
N ASP A 78 1.01 -5.39 7.89
CA ASP A 78 0.70 -6.55 8.71
C ASP A 78 0.47 -6.09 10.16
N ILE A 79 -0.64 -6.55 10.75
CA ILE A 79 -1.11 -6.14 12.08
C ILE A 79 -0.17 -6.66 13.19
N ASP A 80 0.69 -7.64 12.87
CA ASP A 80 1.79 -8.13 13.72
C ASP A 80 3.03 -7.21 13.67
N THR A 81 2.84 -5.90 13.45
CA THR A 81 3.94 -4.96 13.70
C THR A 81 4.17 -4.91 15.20
N ASP A 82 5.18 -5.67 15.64
CA ASP A 82 5.58 -5.84 17.04
C ASP A 82 5.68 -4.47 17.73
N GLU A 83 4.90 -4.24 18.78
CA GLU A 83 4.93 -3.00 19.57
C GLU A 83 6.36 -2.70 20.08
N SER A 84 7.20 -3.72 20.26
CA SER A 84 8.60 -3.57 20.64
C SER A 84 9.48 -2.87 19.59
N LEU A 85 9.03 -2.78 18.32
CA LEU A 85 9.73 -2.04 17.27
C LEU A 85 9.71 -0.52 17.52
N PHE A 86 8.68 -0.01 18.21
CA PHE A 86 8.58 1.38 18.64
C PHE A 86 9.31 1.65 19.97
N GLU A 87 9.69 0.60 20.70
CA GLU A 87 10.49 0.72 21.93
C GLU A 87 12.00 0.83 21.67
N LEU A 88 12.46 0.66 20.43
CA LEU A 88 13.86 0.87 20.09
C LEU A 88 14.15 2.37 19.87
N GLN A 89 14.59 3.00 20.96
CA GLN A 89 15.20 4.33 21.03
C GLN A 89 14.21 5.50 21.03
N GLY A 90 13.66 5.76 22.23
CA GLY A 90 13.07 7.04 22.63
C GLY A 90 14.06 8.20 22.57
N ILE A 91 14.44 8.61 21.36
CA ILE A 91 15.15 9.86 21.11
C ILE A 91 14.35 10.60 20.03
N PHE A 92 13.26 11.23 20.47
CA PHE A 92 12.74 12.38 19.75
C PHE A 92 13.85 13.43 19.72
N GLN A 93 14.43 13.68 18.55
CA GLN A 93 15.28 14.86 18.33
C GLN A 93 14.41 15.95 17.68
N PRO A 94 14.20 17.09 18.37
CA PRO A 94 13.33 18.18 17.92
C PRO A 94 13.86 18.91 16.69
#